data_AF-A0A973TNH5-F1
#
_entry.id   AF-A0A973TNH5-F1
#
_cell.length_a   1.000
_cell.length_b   1.000
_cell.length_c   1.000
_cell.angle_alpha   90.00
_cell.angle_beta   90.00
_cell.angle_gamma   90.00
#
_symmetry.space_group_name_H-M   'P 1'
#
loop_
_entity.id
_entity.type
_entity.pdbx_description
1 polymer ?
#
loop_
_entity_poly.entity_id
_entity_poly.type
_entity_poly.pdbx_seq_one_letter_code
_entity_poly.pdbx_strand_id
1 'polypeptide(L)' 'MTWVGILILIVCIWLAFKVVGVLFKVLLWGAVIVGLWWLFAPFLGLPRPF' A
#
# COMPACT_ATOMS: atom_id res chain seq x y z
N MET A 1 -31.83 -20.56 2.99
CA MET A 1 -30.72 -19.70 3.44
C MET A 1 -29.48 -20.56 3.55
N THR A 2 -28.71 -20.69 2.48
CA THR A 2 -27.52 -21.55 2.47
C THR A 2 -26.41 -20.84 3.22
N TRP A 3 -26.14 -21.28 4.44
CA TRP A 3 -25.07 -20.78 5.32
C TRP A 3 -23.71 -20.69 4.62
N VAL A 4 -23.49 -21.56 3.62
CA VAL A 4 -22.33 -21.55 2.73
C VAL A 4 -22.18 -20.24 1.95
N GLY A 5 -23.27 -19.64 1.48
CA GLY A 5 -23.23 -18.35 0.77
C GLY A 5 -22.80 -17.19 1.68
N ILE A 6 -23.19 -17.24 2.95
CA ILE A 6 -22.81 -16.23 3.96
C ILE A 6 -21.31 -16.33 4.26
N LEU A 7 -20.79 -17.55 4.41
CA LEU A 7 -19.35 -17.81 4.59
C LEU A 7 -18.51 -17.26 3.43
N ILE A 8 -18.94 -17.51 2.18
CA ILE A 8 -18.24 -17.01 0.99
C ILE A 8 -18.23 -15.47 0.96
N LEU A 9 -19.37 -14.83 1.27
CA LEU A 9 -19.47 -13.37 1.33
C LEU A 9 -18.49 -12.78 2.35
N ILE A 10 -18.42 -13.36 3.56
CA ILE A 10 -17.51 -12.91 4.62
C ILE A 10 -16.05 -13.03 4.18
N VAL A 11 -15.68 -14.15 3.53
CA VAL A 11 -14.30 -14.35 3.03
C VAL A 11 -13.95 -13.36 1.93
N CYS A 12 -14.86 -13.08 0.99
CA CYS A 12 -14.66 -12.08 -0.06
C CYS A 12 -14.47 -10.67 0.52
N ILE A 13 -15.30 -10.30 1.49
CA ILE A 13 -15.20 -9.00 2.17
C ILE A 13 -13.86 -8.89 2.92
N TRP A 14 -13.46 -9.95 3.63
CA TRP A 14 -12.19 -9.97 4.36
C TRP A 14 -10.97 -9.84 3.42
N LEU A 15 -10.98 -10.54 2.29
CA LEU A 15 -9.94 -10.42 1.27
C LEU A 15 -9.89 -9.02 0.65
N ALA A 16 -11.04 -8.40 0.37
CA ALA A 16 -11.11 -7.04 -0.16
C ALA A 16 -10.46 -6.03 0.80
N PHE A 17 -10.77 -6.08 2.10
CA PHE A 17 -10.13 -5.22 3.10
C PHE A 17 -8.64 -5.49 3.25
N LYS A 18 -8.22 -6.75 3.14
CA LYS A 18 -6.80 -7.12 3.20
C LYS A 18 -6.00 -6.54 2.03
N VAL A 19 -6.58 -6.54 0.82
CA VAL A 19 -5.96 -5.96 -0.38
C VAL A 19 -5.84 -4.44 -0.26
N VAL A 20 -6.86 -3.75 0.27
CA VAL A 20 -6.78 -2.30 0.51
C VAL A 20 -5.66 -1.96 1.49
N GLY A 21 -5.51 -2.71 2.57
CA GLY A 21 -4.40 -2.53 3.52
C GLY A 21 -3.02 -2.77 2.91
N VAL A 22 -2.90 -3.72 1.97
CA VAL A 22 -1.66 -3.96 1.22
C VAL A 22 -1.38 -2.82 0.24
N LEU A 23 -2.39 -2.36 -0.50
CA LEU A 23 -2.26 -1.25 -1.44
C LEU A 23 -1.80 0.03 -0.72
N PHE A 24 -2.38 0.31 0.44
CA PHE A 24 -2.02 1.46 1.28
C PHE A 24 -0.59 1.34 1.81
N LYS A 25 -0.16 0.13 2.21
CA LYS A 25 1.24 -0.14 2.59
C LYS A 25 2.21 0.11 1.45
N VAL A 26 1.89 -0.34 0.23
CA VAL A 26 2.73 -0.12 -0.95
C VAL A 26 2.82 1.38 -1.26
N LEU A 27 1.71 2.11 -1.17
CA LEU A 27 1.68 3.55 -1.37
C LEU A 27 2.55 4.29 -0.34
N LEU A 28 2.42 3.92 0.95
CA LEU A 28 3.24 4.49 2.03
C LEU A 28 4.72 4.18 1.86
N TRP A 29 5.08 2.96 1.45
CA TRP A 29 6.47 2.62 1.14
C TRP A 29 7.01 3.41 -0.06
N GLY A 30 6.19 3.63 -1.09
CA GLY A 30 6.53 4.52 -2.20
C GLY A 30 6.80 5.94 -1.72
N ALA A 31 5.93 6.48 -0.86
CA ALA A 31 6.12 7.80 -0.24
C ALA A 31 7.39 7.86 0.62
N VAL A 32 7.72 6.80 1.37
CA VAL A 32 8.95 6.69 2.15
C VAL A 32 10.18 6.71 1.23
N ILE A 33 10.19 5.95 0.13
CA ILE A 33 11.30 5.92 -0.82
C ILE A 33 11.50 7.29 -1.48
N VAL A 34 10.40 7.95 -1.89
CA VAL A 34 10.46 9.29 -2.46
C VAL A 34 10.95 10.31 -1.43
N GLY A 35 10.47 10.22 -0.19
CA GLY A 35 10.93 11.08 0.91
C GLY A 35 12.41 10.89 1.22
N LEU A 36 12.89 9.64 1.24
CA LEU A 36 14.31 9.31 1.40
C LEU A 36 15.12 9.85 0.21
N TRP A 37 14.68 9.65 -1.03
CA TRP A 37 15.36 10.20 -2.21
C TRP A 37 15.47 11.72 -2.12
N TRP A 38 14.40 12.40 -1.73
CA TRP A 38 14.38 13.86 -1.60
C TRP A 38 15.33 14.34 -0.49
N LEU A 39 15.39 13.64 0.64
CA LEU A 39 16.27 13.96 1.77
C LEU A 39 17.74 13.68 1.48
N PHE A 40 18.04 12.56 0.82
CA PHE A 40 19.40 12.11 0.50
C PHE A 40 19.97 12.70 -0.79
N ALA A 41 19.12 13.17 -1.71
CA ALA A 41 19.54 13.85 -2.95
C ALA A 41 20.58 14.97 -2.74
N PRO A 42 20.45 15.91 -1.78
CA PRO A 42 21.48 16.92 -1.54
C PRO A 42 22.83 16.36 -1.10
N PHE A 43 22.83 15.27 -0.32
CA PHE A 43 24.06 14.64 0.16
C PHE A 43 24.75 13.81 -0.92
N LEU A 44 24.00 13.31 -1.89
CA LEU A 44 24.49 12.46 -2.98
C LEU A 44 24.74 13.23 -4.29
N GLY A 45 24.48 14.54 -4.32
CA GLY A 45 24.60 15.37 -5.53
C GLY A 45 23.62 15.00 -6.64
N LEU A 46 22.55 14.27 -6.30
CA LEU A 46 21.54 13.82 -7.25
C LEU A 46 20.52 14.94 -7.52
N PRO A 47 20.03 15.09 -8.76
CA PRO A 47 18.98 16.05 -9.07
C PRO A 47 17.71 15.71 -8.29
N ARG A 48 17.14 16.70 -7.60
CA ARG A 48 15.84 16.53 -6.94
C ARG A 48 14.76 16.53 -8.02
N PRO A 49 13.83 15.56 -8.00
CA PRO A 49 12.74 15.55 -8.96
C PRO A 49 11.73 16.70 -8.78
N PHE A 50 11.84 17.52 -7.72
CA PHE A 50 11.02 18.70 -7.43
C PHE A 50 11.83 19.74 -6.64
#